data_AF-X1DCE9-F1
#
_entry.id   AF-X1DCE9-F1
#
_cell.length_a   1.000
_cell.length_b   1.000
_cell.length_c   1.000
_cell.angle_alpha   90.00
_cell.angle_beta   90.00
_cell.angle_gamma   90.00
#
_symmetry.space_group_name_H-M   'P 1'
#
loop_
_entity.id
_entity.type
_entity.pdbx_description
1 polymer ?
#
loop_
_entity_poly.entity_id
_entity_poly.type
_entity_poly.pdbx_seq_one_letter_code
_entity_poly.pdbx_strand_id
1 'polypeptide(L)' 'DKAESFYTKSMKSNPKNSDTHYNYACLQSLRNNQVKALELLTKAVELDKICIDWAKTDEKFDSIKDLEEFKELIGEGGKV' A
#
# COMPACT_ATOMS: atom_id res chain seq x y z
N ASP A 1 -8.59 15.86 2.89
CA ASP A 1 -8.06 16.18 1.54
C ASP A 1 -8.97 15.71 0.42
N LYS A 2 -9.01 16.40 -0.73
CA LYS A 2 -9.81 15.98 -1.90
C LYS A 2 -9.44 14.56 -2.38
N ALA A 3 -8.15 14.22 -2.36
CA ALA A 3 -7.67 12.88 -2.76
C ALA A 3 -8.27 11.75 -1.91
N GLU A 4 -8.44 11.96 -0.61
CA GLU A 4 -9.05 11.00 0.31
C GLU A 4 -10.53 10.74 -0.03
N SER A 5 -11.25 11.79 -0.44
CA SER A 5 -12.64 11.67 -0.88
C SER A 5 -12.77 10.90 -2.20
N PHE A 6 -11.80 11.06 -3.12
CA PHE A 6 -11.78 10.29 -4.37
C PHE A 6 -11.50 8.81 -4.12
N TYR A 7 -10.51 8.48 -3.27
CA TYR A 7 -10.21 7.08 -2.96
C TYR A 7 -11.34 6.40 -2.20
N THR A 8 -11.95 7.06 -1.22
CA THR A 8 -13.11 6.51 -0.49
C THR A 8 -14.34 6.30 -1.38
N LYS A 9 -14.55 7.12 -2.41
CA LYS A 9 -15.59 6.89 -3.42
C LYS A 9 -15.23 5.75 -4.37
N SER A 10 -14.00 5.71 -4.90
CA SER A 10 -13.55 4.61 -5.76
C SER A 10 -13.61 3.26 -5.06
N MET A 11 -13.20 3.18 -3.79
CA MET A 11 -13.31 1.95 -2.98
C MET A 11 -14.77 1.55 -2.75
N LYS A 12 -15.72 2.50 -2.69
CA LYS A 12 -17.16 2.18 -2.60
C LYS A 12 -17.73 1.67 -3.94
N SER A 13 -17.23 2.18 -5.06
CA SER A 13 -17.70 1.78 -6.40
C SER A 13 -17.05 0.49 -6.90
N ASN A 14 -15.79 0.24 -6.59
CA ASN A 14 -15.11 -1.01 -6.91
C ASN A 14 -14.11 -1.40 -5.80
N PRO A 15 -14.58 -2.04 -4.73
CA PRO A 15 -13.74 -2.41 -3.57
C PRO A 15 -12.71 -3.51 -3.89
N LYS A 16 -12.80 -4.16 -5.06
CA LYS A 16 -11.92 -5.28 -5.43
C LYS A 16 -10.76 -4.87 -6.34
N ASN A 17 -10.56 -3.57 -6.56
CA ASN A 17 -9.45 -3.10 -7.37
C ASN A 17 -8.19 -2.92 -6.49
N SER A 18 -7.21 -3.80 -6.68
CA SER A 18 -5.88 -3.74 -6.05
C SER A 18 -5.17 -2.42 -6.39
N ASP A 19 -5.23 -1.95 -7.64
CA ASP A 19 -4.62 -0.69 -8.08
C ASP A 19 -5.13 0.52 -7.30
N THR A 20 -6.42 0.52 -6.94
CA THR A 20 -7.00 1.64 -6.17
C THR A 20 -6.42 1.69 -4.76
N HIS A 21 -6.30 0.54 -4.11
CA HIS A 21 -5.69 0.43 -2.79
C HIS A 21 -4.19 0.75 -2.84
N TYR A 22 -3.50 0.24 -3.86
CA TYR A 22 -2.07 0.46 -4.08
C TYR A 22 -1.74 1.94 -4.31
N ASN A 23 -2.47 2.60 -5.22
CA ASN A 23 -2.27 4.02 -5.50
C ASN A 23 -2.59 4.90 -4.27
N TYR A 24 -3.56 4.48 -3.46
CA TYR A 24 -3.87 5.20 -2.22
C TYR A 24 -2.79 4.97 -1.16
N ALA A 25 -2.23 3.76 -1.07
CA ALA A 25 -1.10 3.44 -0.21
C ALA A 25 0.10 4.32 -0.56
N CYS A 26 0.44 4.44 -1.85
CA CYS A 26 1.50 5.32 -2.34
C CYS A 26 1.28 6.77 -1.87
N LEU A 27 0.06 7.30 -2.02
CA LEU A 27 -0.27 8.66 -1.58
C LEU A 27 -0.09 8.84 -0.06
N GLN A 28 -0.50 7.86 0.75
CA GLN A 28 -0.32 7.93 2.21
C GLN A 28 1.16 7.84 2.58
N SER A 29 1.92 6.99 1.89
CA SER A 29 3.36 6.86 2.10
C SER A 29 4.08 8.18 1.81
N LEU A 30 3.79 8.82 0.68
CA LEU A 30 4.33 10.14 0.33
C LEU A 30 3.96 11.24 1.33
N ARG A 31 2.87 11.05 2.10
CA ARG A 31 2.44 11.96 3.18
C ARG A 31 3.03 11.59 4.54
N ASN A 32 3.93 10.61 4.59
CA ASN A 32 4.50 10.06 5.81
C ASN A 32 3.47 9.44 6.76
N ASN A 33 2.28 9.08 6.25
CA ASN A 33 1.24 8.39 7.01
C ASN A 33 1.49 6.88 6.99
N GLN A 34 2.58 6.45 7.63
CA GLN A 34 3.12 5.08 7.54
C GLN A 34 2.10 3.99 7.86
N VAL A 35 1.36 4.14 8.97
CA VAL A 35 0.32 3.19 9.40
C VAL A 35 -0.73 2.98 8.32
N LYS A 36 -1.26 4.09 7.77
CA LYS A 36 -2.32 4.04 6.76
C LYS A 36 -1.81 3.54 5.41
N ALA A 37 -0.56 3.85 5.06
CA ALA A 37 0.09 3.33 3.86
C ALA A 37 0.21 1.80 3.92
N LEU A 38 0.68 1.25 5.05
CA LEU A 38 0.75 -0.19 5.28
C LEU A 38 -0.63 -0.85 5.21
N GLU A 39 -1.64 -0.32 5.91
CA GLU A 39 -3.00 -0.88 5.87
C GLU A 39 -3.58 -0.97 4.45
N LEU A 40 -3.33 0.06 3.64
CA LEU A 40 -3.79 0.11 2.25
C LEU A 40 -2.99 -0.82 1.34
N LEU A 41 -1.67 -0.90 1.53
CA LEU A 41 -0.82 -1.79 0.77
C LEU A 41 -1.14 -3.26 1.07
N THR A 42 -1.37 -3.62 2.34
CA THR A 42 -1.80 -4.96 2.73
C THR A 42 -3.08 -5.36 2.02
N LYS A 43 -4.09 -4.49 1.98
CA LYS A 43 -5.32 -4.73 1.22
C LYS A 43 -5.08 -4.90 -0.27
N ALA A 44 -4.17 -4.12 -0.86
CA ALA A 44 -3.81 -4.26 -2.26
C ALA A 44 -3.19 -5.63 -2.54
N VAL A 45 -2.27 -6.09 -1.68
CA VAL A 45 -1.61 -7.40 -1.76
C VAL A 45 -2.58 -8.57 -1.55
N GLU A 46 -3.55 -8.42 -0.63
CA GLU A 46 -4.62 -9.40 -0.42
C GLU A 46 -5.52 -9.56 -1.66
N LEU A 47 -5.73 -8.48 -2.42
CA LEU A 47 -6.51 -8.48 -3.65
C LEU A 47 -5.70 -9.01 -4.84
N ASP A 48 -4.45 -8.58 -4.97
CA ASP A 48 -3.53 -9.03 -6.01
C ASP A 48 -2.08 -9.03 -5.51
N LYS A 49 -1.46 -10.21 -5.51
CA LYS A 49 -0.09 -10.38 -5.04
C LYS A 49 0.94 -9.70 -5.95
N ILE A 50 0.59 -9.32 -7.18
CA ILE A 50 1.48 -8.52 -8.05
C ILE A 50 1.89 -7.19 -7.39
N CYS A 51 1.07 -6.67 -6.46
CA CYS A 51 1.39 -5.49 -5.69
C CYS A 51 2.66 -5.64 -4.84
N ILE A 52 3.05 -6.86 -4.47
CA ILE A 52 4.32 -7.12 -3.78
C ILE A 52 5.50 -6.74 -4.67
N ASP A 53 5.49 -7.18 -5.93
CA ASP A 53 6.57 -6.91 -6.88
C ASP A 53 6.66 -5.42 -7.23
N TRP A 54 5.51 -4.75 -7.33
CA TRP A 54 5.47 -3.31 -7.48
C TRP A 54 6.04 -2.61 -6.25
N ALA A 55 5.59 -2.97 -5.04
CA ALA A 55 6.03 -2.34 -3.79
C ALA A 55 7.55 -2.44 -3.56
N LYS A 56 8.18 -3.55 -3.97
CA LYS A 56 9.64 -3.74 -3.87
C LYS A 56 10.46 -2.72 -4.65
N THR A 57 9.90 -2.17 -5.74
CA THR A 57 10.62 -1.28 -6.66
C THR A 57 10.08 0.14 -6.65
N ASP A 58 8.96 0.41 -5.97
CA ASP A 58 8.30 1.70 -5.98
C ASP A 58 8.87 2.61 -4.87
N GLU A 59 9.64 3.61 -5.29
CA GLU A 59 10.24 4.65 -4.42
C GLU A 59 9.21 5.43 -3.60
N LYS A 60 7.92 5.39 -3.97
CA LYS A 60 6.84 6.03 -3.19
C LYS A 60 6.73 5.44 -1.79
N PHE A 61 7.20 4.21 -1.59
CA PHE A 61 7.25 3.53 -0.29
C PHE A 61 8.54 3.77 0.49
N ASP A 62 9.40 4.71 0.07
CA ASP A 62 10.64 5.05 0.79
C ASP A 62 10.41 5.42 2.26
N SER A 63 9.26 5.99 2.59
CA SER A 63 8.90 6.32 3.98
C SER A 63 8.47 5.13 4.83
N ILE A 64 8.18 3.97 4.23
CA ILE A 64 7.76 2.75 4.94
C ILE A 64 8.65 1.53 4.66
N LYS A 65 9.57 1.57 3.69
CA LYS A 65 10.38 0.42 3.27
C LYS A 65 11.26 -0.17 4.36
N ASP A 66 11.66 0.64 5.33
CA ASP A 66 12.52 0.21 6.44
C ASP A 66 11.72 -0.43 7.58
N LEU A 67 10.40 -0.33 7.57
CA LEU A 67 9.52 -0.92 8.59
C LEU A 67 9.54 -2.44 8.46
N GLU A 68 9.59 -3.14 9.60
CA GLU A 68 9.59 -4.60 9.62
C GLU A 68 8.29 -5.15 9.03
N GLU A 69 7.15 -4.50 9.29
CA GLU A 69 5.85 -4.88 8.73
C GLU A 69 5.82 -4.78 7.20
N PHE A 70 6.54 -3.81 6.62
CA PHE A 70 6.66 -3.70 5.16
C PHE A 70 7.48 -4.85 4.61
N LYS A 71 8.64 -5.15 5.22
CA LYS A 71 9.51 -6.25 4.82
C LYS A 71 8.80 -7.60 4.93
N GLU A 72 8.06 -7.84 6.02
CA GLU A 72 7.22 -9.02 6.18
C GLU A 72 6.17 -9.12 5.07
N LEU A 73 5.49 -8.00 4.77
CA LEU A 73 4.45 -7.95 3.74
C LEU A 73 4.97 -8.33 2.34
N ILE A 74 6.19 -7.90 2.00
CA ILE A 74 6.81 -8.20 0.70
C ILE A 74 7.62 -9.52 0.67
N GLY A 75 7.66 -10.24 1.80
CA GLY A 75 8.37 -11.50 1.94
C GLY A 75 9.89 -11.38 2.10
N GLU A 76 10.38 -10.21 2.50
CA GLU A 76 11.78 -9.95 2.88
C GLU A 76 12.02 -10.08 4.40
N GLY A 77 10.94 -10.21 5.19
CA GLY A 77 11.01 -10.55 6.60
C GLY A 77 11.56 -11.95 6.79
N GLY A 78 12.82 -12.05 7.20
CA GLY A 78 13.45 -13.33 7.53
C GLY A 78 12.72 -13.99 8.69
N LYS A 79 12.16 -15.18 8.44
CA LYS A 79 11.78 -16.10 9.51
C LYS A 79 13.06 -16.50 10.26
N VAL A 80 13.24 -15.95 11.45
CA VAL A 80 14.13 -16.51 12.48
C VAL A 80 13.52 -17.76 13.10
#